data_AF-A0A7C1PAS8-F1
#
_entry.id   AF-A0A7C1PAS8-F1
#
_cell.length_a   1.000
_cell.length_b   1.000
_cell.length_c   1.000
_cell.angle_alpha   90.00
_cell.angle_beta   90.00
_cell.angle_gamma   90.00
#
_symmetry.space_group_name_H-M   'P 1'
#
loop_
_entity.id
_entity.type
_entity.pdbx_description
1 polymer ?
#
loop_
_entity_poly.entity_id
_entity_poly.type
_entity_poly.pdbx_seq_one_letter_code
_entity_poly.pdbx_strand_id
1 'polypeptide(L)'
;MTEYLRIDLETENWECRVCEHVVGSARGNYKEGLLVYKRNPEDIHPSVIDPDKYKFTFCPDKDWVSIYEFYCPSCGTQMEVEYTFPGHEPLFDMEVDVDALKEQWSHRDEILEPVKGPNVLVDRTHGHNH
;
A
#
# COMPACT_ATOMS: atom_id res chain seq x y z
N MET A 1 9.68 4.87 -0.06
CA MET A 1 9.69 3.41 0.08
C MET A 1 8.57 2.84 -0.74
N THR A 2 7.32 3.19 -0.42
CA THR A 2 6.15 2.98 -1.31
C THR A 2 5.67 4.33 -1.85
N GLU A 3 4.53 4.35 -2.54
CA GLU A 3 3.92 5.59 -3.04
C GLU A 3 3.60 6.58 -1.91
N TYR A 4 3.05 6.10 -0.78
CA TYR A 4 2.57 6.93 0.32
C TYR A 4 3.42 6.89 1.58
N LEU A 5 4.41 5.99 1.67
CA LEU A 5 5.31 5.87 2.81
C LEU A 5 6.76 6.21 2.44
N ARG A 6 7.38 7.06 3.24
CA ARG A 6 8.83 7.31 3.26
C ARG A 6 9.40 7.06 4.65
N ILE A 7 10.70 6.88 4.73
CA ILE A 7 11.44 6.88 5.99
C ILE A 7 12.20 8.20 6.05
N ASP A 8 12.09 8.89 7.18
CA ASP A 8 13.05 9.92 7.56
C ASP A 8 14.24 9.23 8.26
N LEU A 9 15.43 9.33 7.67
CA LEU A 9 16.64 8.69 8.18
C LEU A 9 17.25 9.42 9.40
N GLU A 10 16.88 10.68 9.62
CA GLU A 10 17.34 11.45 10.78
C GLU A 10 16.54 11.06 12.03
N THR A 11 15.22 11.00 11.92
CA THR A 11 14.33 10.64 13.03
C THR A 11 14.03 9.14 13.13
N GLU A 12 14.40 8.36 12.11
CA GLU A 12 14.16 6.92 11.98
C GLU A 12 12.66 6.55 12.04
N ASN A 13 11.81 7.39 11.46
CA ASN A 13 10.37 7.18 11.44
C ASN A 13 9.82 6.95 10.02
N TRP A 14 8.76 6.15 9.96
CA TRP A 14 7.82 6.13 8.85
C TRP A 14 7.03 7.44 8.81
N GLU A 15 6.91 8.03 7.64
CA GLU A 15 6.12 9.23 7.39
C GLU A 15 5.17 9.07 6.21
N CYS A 16 3.99 9.67 6.32
CA CYS A 16 3.08 9.85 5.21
C CYS A 16 3.65 10.84 4.20
N ARG A 17 3.88 10.42 2.95
CA ARG A 17 4.37 11.30 1.87
C ARG A 17 3.36 12.37 1.46
N VAL A 18 2.08 12.21 1.80
CA VAL A 18 1.00 13.14 1.41
C VAL A 18 0.86 14.29 2.40
N CYS A 19 0.92 14.02 3.70
CA CYS A 19 0.66 15.02 4.74
C CYS A 19 1.76 15.15 5.80
N GLU A 20 2.88 14.44 5.63
CA GLU A 20 4.06 14.48 6.51
C GLU A 20 3.79 14.00 7.94
N HIS A 21 2.66 13.34 8.17
CA HIS A 21 2.35 12.75 9.46
C HIS A 21 3.35 11.63 9.78
N VAL A 22 3.96 11.73 10.97
CA VAL A 22 4.81 10.68 11.55
C VAL A 22 3.93 9.52 11.98
N VAL A 23 4.11 8.38 11.30
CA VAL A 23 3.34 7.15 11.53
C VAL A 23 3.90 6.38 12.73
N GLY A 24 5.22 6.24 12.82
CA GLY A 24 5.88 5.50 13.89
C GLY A 24 7.31 5.09 13.52
N SER A 25 7.96 4.29 14.37
CA SER A 25 9.35 3.87 14.17
C SER A 25 9.54 3.04 12.88
N ALA A 26 10.57 3.37 12.10
CA ALA A 26 10.98 2.64 10.91
C ALA A 26 11.56 1.25 11.20
N ARG A 27 11.83 0.95 12.48
CA ARG A 27 12.36 -0.35 12.95
C ARG A 27 11.27 -1.38 13.24
N GLY A 28 10.00 -1.00 13.08
CA GLY A 28 8.84 -1.87 13.29
C GLY A 28 7.84 -1.79 12.14
N ASN A 29 6.71 -2.46 12.33
CA ASN A 29 5.64 -2.50 11.34
C ASN A 29 4.90 -1.15 11.31
N TYR A 30 4.97 -0.45 10.18
CA TYR A 30 4.29 0.83 10.00
C TYR A 30 2.78 0.76 10.24
N LYS A 31 2.17 -0.41 10.03
CA LYS A 31 0.73 -0.63 10.22
C LYS A 31 0.27 -0.38 11.66
N GLU A 32 1.15 -0.51 12.64
CA GLU A 32 0.85 -0.22 14.06
C GLU A 32 0.53 1.27 14.30
N GLY A 33 1.00 2.15 13.43
CA GLY A 33 0.76 3.60 13.49
C GLY A 33 -0.43 4.08 12.65
N LEU A 34 -1.19 3.17 12.04
CA LEU A 34 -2.27 3.51 11.10
C LEU A 34 -3.65 3.22 11.68
N LEU A 35 -4.66 3.85 11.07
CA LEU A 35 -6.06 3.47 11.31
C LEU A 35 -6.40 2.25 10.45
N VAL A 36 -7.04 1.25 11.04
CA VAL A 36 -7.48 0.04 10.31
C VAL A 36 -9.00 0.01 10.19
N TYR A 37 -9.49 -0.31 8.99
CA TYR A 37 -10.90 -0.56 8.73
C TYR A 37 -11.09 -1.96 8.16
N LYS A 38 -11.99 -2.74 8.76
CA LYS A 38 -12.41 -4.03 8.23
C LYS A 38 -13.56 -3.81 7.24
N ARG A 39 -13.23 -3.74 5.95
CA ARG A 39 -14.16 -3.50 4.85
C ARG A 39 -15.05 -4.72 4.61
N ASN A 40 -16.35 -4.53 4.39
CA ASN A 40 -17.22 -5.59 3.88
C ASN A 40 -16.89 -5.82 2.39
N PRO A 41 -16.57 -7.06 1.95
CA PRO A 41 -16.29 -7.33 0.54
C PRO A 41 -17.39 -6.84 -0.42
N GLU A 42 -18.65 -6.92 -0.01
CA GLU A 42 -19.81 -6.48 -0.81
C GLU A 42 -19.80 -4.97 -1.11
N ASP A 43 -19.10 -4.16 -0.31
CA ASP A 43 -19.02 -2.72 -0.51
C ASP A 43 -18.11 -2.31 -1.68
N ILE A 44 -17.28 -3.24 -2.19
CA ILE A 44 -16.29 -2.97 -3.25
C ILE A 44 -16.26 -4.04 -4.35
N HIS A 45 -16.78 -5.25 -4.10
CA HIS A 45 -16.87 -6.34 -5.07
C HIS A 45 -18.32 -6.60 -5.48
N PRO A 46 -18.72 -6.29 -6.72
CA PRO A 46 -20.07 -6.61 -7.18
C PRO A 46 -20.25 -8.12 -7.29
N SER A 47 -21.40 -8.64 -6.86
CA SER A 47 -21.73 -10.08 -6.95
C SER A 47 -21.85 -10.59 -8.40
N VAL A 48 -22.12 -9.70 -9.37
CA VAL A 48 -22.34 -9.94 -10.82
C VAL A 48 -23.56 -10.81 -11.15
N ILE A 49 -23.87 -11.82 -10.35
CA ILE A 49 -25.07 -12.66 -10.43
C ILE A 49 -25.92 -12.50 -9.16
N ASP A 50 -27.19 -12.88 -9.26
CA ASP A 50 -28.21 -12.70 -8.22
C ASP A 50 -27.86 -13.47 -6.93
N PRO A 51 -27.49 -12.79 -5.83
CA PRO A 51 -27.08 -13.43 -4.59
C PRO A 51 -28.23 -14.14 -3.88
N ASP A 52 -29.49 -13.80 -4.17
CA ASP A 52 -30.66 -14.49 -3.60
C ASP A 52 -30.90 -15.85 -4.30
N LYS A 53 -30.41 -16.02 -5.53
CA LYS A 53 -30.54 -17.26 -6.30
C LYS A 53 -29.31 -18.15 -6.22
N TYR A 54 -28.14 -17.58 -6.03
CA TYR A 54 -26.86 -18.30 -6.11
C TYR A 54 -26.02 -18.07 -4.86
N LYS A 55 -25.67 -19.17 -4.18
CA LYS A 55 -24.81 -19.14 -2.99
C LYS A 55 -23.40 -18.60 -3.29
N PHE A 56 -22.83 -18.97 -4.44
CA PHE A 56 -21.49 -18.55 -4.83
C PHE A 56 -21.61 -17.53 -5.93
N THR A 57 -21.16 -16.30 -5.66
CA THR A 57 -21.17 -15.19 -6.60
C THR A 57 -19.74 -14.74 -6.89
N PHE A 58 -19.58 -13.64 -7.63
CA PHE A 58 -18.26 -13.04 -7.89
C PHE A 58 -17.81 -12.09 -6.76
N CYS A 59 -18.62 -11.91 -5.72
CA CYS A 59 -18.21 -11.26 -4.48
C CYS A 59 -17.54 -12.27 -3.55
N PRO A 60 -16.36 -11.96 -2.96
CA PRO A 60 -15.76 -12.80 -1.93
C PRO A 60 -16.70 -13.01 -0.73
N ASP A 61 -16.68 -14.23 -0.16
CA ASP A 61 -17.45 -14.55 1.04
C ASP A 61 -16.77 -13.94 2.29
N LYS A 62 -17.51 -13.09 3.01
CA LYS A 62 -17.04 -12.39 4.21
C LYS A 62 -16.67 -13.30 5.39
N ASP A 63 -17.19 -14.53 5.39
CA ASP A 63 -16.85 -15.53 6.41
C ASP A 63 -15.51 -16.22 6.09
N TRP A 64 -15.00 -16.06 4.86
CA TRP A 64 -13.72 -16.60 4.41
C TRP A 64 -12.65 -15.55 4.24
N VAL A 65 -13.02 -14.34 3.84
CA VAL A 65 -12.11 -13.24 3.54
C VAL A 65 -12.46 -12.01 4.38
N SER A 66 -11.46 -11.46 5.05
CA SER A 66 -11.48 -10.12 5.64
C SER A 66 -10.57 -9.21 4.83
N ILE A 67 -11.04 -7.99 4.59
CA ILE A 67 -10.30 -6.97 3.85
C ILE A 67 -9.95 -5.88 4.86
N TYR A 68 -8.67 -5.70 5.15
CA TYR A 68 -8.18 -4.67 6.04
C TYR A 68 -7.60 -3.52 5.23
N GLU A 69 -8.18 -2.35 5.39
CA GLU A 69 -7.73 -1.11 4.76
C GLU A 69 -6.99 -0.28 5.83
N PHE A 70 -5.74 0.09 5.54
CA PHE A 70 -4.90 0.86 6.44
C PHE A 70 -4.80 2.32 5.98
N TYR A 71 -5.11 3.26 6.85
CA TYR A 71 -5.22 4.68 6.53
C TYR A 71 -4.30 5.54 7.38
N CYS A 72 -3.81 6.62 6.77
CA CYS A 72 -3.15 7.70 7.51
C CYS A 72 -4.12 8.31 8.54
N PRO A 73 -3.75 8.40 9.83
CA PRO A 73 -4.59 9.01 10.87
C PRO A 73 -4.87 10.51 10.65
N SER A 74 -3.98 11.19 9.92
CA SER A 74 -4.05 12.64 9.71
C SER A 74 -4.89 13.02 8.48
N CYS A 75 -4.57 12.46 7.30
CA CYS A 75 -5.22 12.85 6.04
C CYS A 75 -6.19 11.81 5.46
N GLY A 76 -6.27 10.61 6.03
CA GLY A 76 -7.14 9.54 5.53
C GLY A 76 -6.66 8.86 4.24
N THR A 77 -5.44 9.11 3.77
CA THR A 77 -4.87 8.38 2.62
C THR A 77 -4.81 6.89 2.92
N GLN A 78 -5.36 6.06 2.01
CA GLN A 78 -5.23 4.60 2.08
C GLN A 78 -3.81 4.21 1.72
N MET A 79 -3.05 3.74 2.71
CA MET A 79 -1.64 3.39 2.54
C MET A 79 -1.44 1.96 2.07
N GLU A 80 -2.29 1.03 2.53
CA GLU A 80 -2.19 -0.39 2.20
C GLU A 80 -3.58 -1.06 2.29
N VAL A 81 -3.74 -2.19 1.60
CA VAL A 81 -4.90 -3.07 1.70
C VAL A 81 -4.47 -4.53 1.76
N GLU A 82 -4.98 -5.27 2.74
CA GLU A 82 -4.71 -6.70 2.90
C GLU A 82 -6.00 -7.52 2.77
N TYR A 83 -5.95 -8.58 1.96
CA TYR A 83 -6.98 -9.60 1.88
C TYR A 83 -6.49 -10.81 2.66
N THR A 84 -7.14 -11.12 3.77
CA THR A 84 -6.69 -12.16 4.69
C THR A 84 -7.85 -12.97 5.26
N PHE A 85 -7.56 -13.97 6.08
CA PHE A 85 -8.59 -14.73 6.79
C PHE A 85 -9.13 -13.94 7.99
N PRO A 86 -10.41 -14.11 8.38
CA PRO A 86 -10.95 -13.50 9.57
C PRO A 86 -10.10 -13.78 10.83
N GLY A 87 -9.64 -12.72 11.49
CA GLY A 87 -8.85 -12.81 12.72
C GLY A 87 -7.35 -13.03 12.52
N HIS A 88 -6.87 -13.14 11.27
CA HIS A 88 -5.44 -13.15 11.00
C HIS A 88 -4.83 -11.77 11.31
N GLU A 89 -3.61 -11.77 11.86
CA GLU A 89 -2.88 -10.55 12.17
C GLU A 89 -2.36 -9.86 10.90
N PRO A 90 -2.22 -8.52 10.88
CA PRO A 90 -1.61 -7.82 9.76
C PRO A 90 -0.19 -8.32 9.46
N LEU A 91 0.18 -8.40 8.19
CA LEU A 91 1.50 -8.87 7.80
C LEU A 91 2.57 -7.81 8.14
N PHE A 92 3.74 -8.26 8.63
CA PHE A 92 4.94 -7.44 8.60
C PHE A 92 5.63 -7.62 7.25
N ASP A 93 5.25 -6.76 6.30
CA ASP A 93 5.60 -6.83 4.87
C ASP A 93 6.91 -6.12 4.52
N MET A 94 7.33 -5.14 5.31
CA MET A 94 8.57 -4.37 5.07
C MET A 94 9.45 -4.28 6.31
N GLU A 95 10.47 -5.14 6.37
CA GLU A 95 11.54 -5.10 7.37
C GLU A 95 12.78 -4.43 6.78
N VAL A 96 12.99 -3.15 7.12
CA VAL A 96 14.09 -2.35 6.57
C VAL A 96 15.26 -2.35 7.55
N ASP A 97 16.45 -2.69 7.05
CA ASP A 97 17.70 -2.44 7.78
C ASP A 97 18.05 -0.95 7.74
N VAL A 98 17.57 -0.21 8.76
CA VAL A 98 17.73 1.25 8.85
C VAL A 98 19.21 1.63 8.97
N ASP A 99 20.02 0.83 9.66
CA ASP A 99 21.44 1.15 9.88
C ASP A 99 22.23 1.01 8.56
N ALA A 100 22.02 -0.07 7.82
CA ALA A 100 22.60 -0.24 6.49
C ALA A 100 22.12 0.83 5.50
N LEU A 101 20.85 1.24 5.60
CA LEU A 101 20.29 2.30 4.74
C LEU A 101 20.94 3.66 5.04
N LYS A 102 21.14 4.01 6.31
CA LYS A 102 21.85 5.24 6.71
C LYS A 102 23.31 5.23 6.23
N GLU A 103 24.01 4.11 6.41
CA GLU A 103 25.39 3.97 5.91
C GLU A 103 25.45 4.18 4.40
N GLN A 104 24.57 3.53 3.63
CA GLN A 104 24.54 3.66 2.18
C GLN A 104 24.31 5.11 1.71
N TRP A 105 23.44 5.85 2.38
CA TRP A 105 23.10 7.23 2.00
C TRP A 105 24.10 8.27 2.53
N SER A 106 24.89 7.95 3.55
CA SER A 106 25.93 8.85 4.07
C SER A 106 27.03 9.20 3.06
N HIS A 107 27.13 8.43 1.98
CA HIS A 107 28.13 8.62 0.92
C HIS A 107 27.53 8.98 -0.44
N ARG A 108 26.22 9.21 -0.52
CA ARG A 108 25.52 9.55 -1.77
C ARG A 108 24.98 10.97 -1.71
N ASP A 109 25.06 11.67 -2.83
CA ASP A 109 24.42 12.97 -2.98
C ASP A 109 22.89 12.79 -3.07
N GLU A 110 22.16 13.72 -2.46
CA GLU A 110 20.71 13.75 -2.52
C GLU A 110 20.24 13.99 -3.97
N ILE A 111 19.30 13.16 -4.42
CA ILE A 111 18.70 13.31 -5.75
C ILE A 111 17.52 14.28 -5.63
N LEU A 112 17.78 15.55 -5.91
CA LEU A 112 16.77 16.62 -5.84
C LEU A 112 15.80 16.63 -7.04
N GLU A 113 16.25 16.11 -8.19
CA GLU A 113 15.42 16.05 -9.39
C GLU A 113 14.75 14.68 -9.55
N PRO A 114 13.47 14.62 -9.95
CA PRO A 114 12.79 13.35 -10.17
C PRO A 114 13.51 12.54 -11.25
N VAL A 115 13.90 11.31 -10.91
CA VAL A 115 14.53 10.37 -11.85
C VAL A 115 13.50 9.97 -12.90
N LYS A 116 13.65 10.48 -14.13
CA LYS A 116 12.85 10.03 -15.27
C LYS A 116 13.41 8.71 -15.77
N GLY A 117 12.64 7.64 -15.61
CA GLY A 117 12.93 6.37 -16.26
C GLY A 117 12.93 6.51 -17.79
N PRO A 118 13.61 5.60 -18.52
CA PRO A 118 13.54 5.58 -19.97
C PRO A 118 12.07 5.46 -20.42
N ASN A 119 11.68 6.25 -21.42
CA ASN A 119 10.32 6.19 -21.96
C ASN A 119 10.12 4.84 -22.65
N VAL A 120 9.39 3.92 -22.01
CA VAL A 120 9.15 2.55 -22.50
C VAL A 120 7.98 2.50 -23.50
N LEU A 121 7.40 3.66 -23.86
CA LEU A 121 6.44 3.74 -24.94
C LEU A 121 7.16 3.42 -26.26
N VAL A 122 7.05 2.16 -26.68
CA VAL A 122 7.36 1.74 -28.05
C VAL A 122 6.36 2.45 -28.95
N ASP A 123 6.85 3.17 -29.94
CA ASP A 123 6.06 3.83 -30.98
C ASP A 123 5.30 2.75 -31.77
N ARG A 124 4.15 2.30 -31.25
CA ARG A 124 3.30 1.30 -31.90
C ARG A 124 2.47 2.01 -32.95
N THR A 125 3.08 2.29 -34.10
CA THR A 125 2.34 2.57 -35.33
C THR A 125 1.69 1.26 -35.82
N HIS A 126 0.63 0.81 -35.14
CA HIS A 126 -0.22 -0.25 -35.66
C HIS A 126 -1.20 0.36 -36.66
N GLY A 127 -0.86 0.25 -37.95
CA GLY A 127 -1.80 0.49 -39.05
C GLY A 127 -2.88 -0.59 -39.03
N HIS A 128 -4.07 -0.24 -38.55
CA HIS A 128 -5.26 -1.05 -38.77
C HIS A 128 -5.77 -0.79 -40.19
N ASN A 129 -5.48 -1.70 -41.11
CA ASN A 129 -6.23 -1.80 -42.36
C ASN A 129 -7.53 -2.55 -42.04
N HIS A 130 -8.63 -1.81 -41.98
CA HIS A 130 -10.00 -2.34 -42.07
C HIS A 130 -10.40 -2.51 -43.53
#